data_AF-A0A529PR18-F1
#
_entry.id   AF-A0A529PR18-F1
#
_cell.length_a   1.000
_cell.length_b   1.000
_cell.length_c   1.000
_cell.angle_alpha   90.00
_cell.angle_beta   90.00
_cell.angle_gamma   90.00
#
_symmetry.space_group_name_H-M   'P 1'
#
loop_
_entity.id
_entity.type
_entity.pdbx_description
1 polymer ?
#
loop_
_entity_poly.entity_id
_entity_poly.type
_entity_poly.pdbx_seq_one_letter_code
_entity_poly.pdbx_strand_id
1 'polypeptide(L)'
;MTGPWWQSLAEAGVTLLVSREYEHLLLALSMASGSPQVSYLRLPHPSGIAFDAARGEVHVASTRNPNVLYTLRAADGLLPRRDLTSKGIAGNVLMPAGARFLPGSTYLHDLAMIGPELHGSAVGENAIVAFPALGGSQRVWWPSCIEGDAGADFGLNHLQLNGIAAGKSLAESCFTASKDDLVGARPGQIEFAVEGRGVIFSGATRLPMTRGLTRPHSPRFVSDALWVAN
;
A
#
# COMPACT_ATOMS: atom_id res chain seq x y z
N MET A 1 3.38 18.36 -22.46
CA MET A 1 4.72 18.24 -21.83
C MET A 1 5.45 17.12 -22.52
N THR A 2 6.65 17.40 -23.04
CA THR A 2 7.60 16.39 -23.53
C THR A 2 8.81 16.45 -22.62
N GLY A 3 9.34 15.29 -22.23
CA GLY A 3 10.50 15.17 -21.35
C GLY A 3 11.12 13.78 -21.51
N PRO A 4 12.36 13.58 -21.02
CA PRO A 4 13.11 12.34 -21.19
C PRO A 4 12.62 11.23 -20.25
N TRP A 5 11.30 11.02 -20.15
CA TRP A 5 10.67 10.11 -19.20
C TRP A 5 11.18 8.68 -19.32
N TRP A 6 11.21 8.15 -20.53
CA TRP A 6 11.70 6.80 -20.80
C TRP A 6 13.20 6.67 -20.52
N GLN A 7 13.99 7.70 -20.87
CA GLN A 7 15.42 7.73 -20.56
C GLN A 7 15.63 7.72 -19.04
N SER A 8 14.82 8.45 -18.27
CA SER A 8 14.89 8.45 -16.81
C SER A 8 14.61 7.07 -16.21
N LEU A 9 13.60 6.36 -16.73
CA LEU A 9 13.33 4.97 -16.32
C LEU A 9 14.46 4.00 -16.73
N ALA A 10 15.05 4.21 -17.90
CA ALA A 10 16.18 3.41 -18.38
C ALA A 10 17.43 3.61 -17.54
N GLU A 11 17.78 4.87 -17.23
CA GLU A 11 18.91 5.25 -16.39
C GLU A 11 18.74 4.73 -14.96
N ALA A 12 17.52 4.75 -14.42
CA ALA A 12 17.23 4.17 -13.12
C ALA A 12 17.29 2.63 -13.12
N GLY A 13 17.15 1.97 -14.27
CA GLY A 13 17.17 0.51 -14.37
C GLY A 13 16.01 -0.18 -13.66
N VAL A 14 14.86 0.49 -13.52
CA VAL A 14 13.71 0.00 -12.75
C VAL A 14 12.49 -0.31 -13.62
N THR A 15 11.59 -1.11 -13.06
CA THR A 15 10.19 -1.17 -13.50
C THR A 15 9.37 -0.30 -12.56
N LEU A 16 8.75 0.76 -13.09
CA LEU A 16 7.82 1.58 -12.34
C LEU A 16 6.44 0.92 -12.35
N LEU A 17 5.88 0.72 -11.15
CA LEU A 17 4.52 0.26 -10.97
C LEU A 17 3.60 1.45 -10.64
N VAL A 18 2.46 1.50 -11.32
CA VAL A 18 1.45 2.55 -11.11
C VAL A 18 0.11 1.88 -10.87
N SER A 19 -0.45 2.05 -9.67
CA SER A 19 -1.84 1.72 -9.42
C SER A 19 -2.76 2.82 -9.93
N ARG A 20 -3.87 2.40 -10.53
CA ARG A 20 -4.98 3.23 -10.99
C ARG A 20 -6.25 2.69 -10.34
N GLU A 21 -6.53 3.21 -9.16
CA GLU A 21 -7.56 2.72 -8.25
C GLU A 21 -8.94 2.67 -8.91
N TYR A 22 -9.40 3.79 -9.48
CA TYR A 22 -10.73 3.88 -10.09
C TYR A 22 -10.82 3.28 -11.50
N GLU A 23 -9.69 3.10 -12.19
CA GLU A 23 -9.65 2.38 -13.47
C GLU A 23 -9.43 0.87 -13.32
N HIS A 24 -9.32 0.37 -12.08
CA HIS A 24 -9.12 -1.04 -11.76
C HIS A 24 -7.90 -1.66 -12.47
N LEU A 25 -6.77 -0.95 -12.41
CA LEU A 25 -5.60 -1.25 -13.23
C LEU A 25 -4.29 -1.08 -12.47
N LEU A 26 -3.39 -2.06 -12.60
CA LEU A 26 -1.98 -1.95 -12.24
C LEU A 26 -1.17 -1.90 -13.53
N LEU A 27 -0.39 -0.85 -13.72
CA LEU A 27 0.51 -0.69 -14.85
C LEU A 27 1.95 -1.01 -14.44
N ALA A 28 2.71 -1.62 -15.35
CA ALA A 28 4.15 -1.75 -15.26
C ALA A 28 4.79 -1.05 -16.47
N LEU A 29 5.71 -0.13 -16.18
CA LEU A 29 6.42 0.69 -17.16
C LEU A 29 7.92 0.44 -17.01
N SER A 30 8.60 0.02 -18.08
CA SER A 30 10.05 -0.23 -18.05
C SER A 30 10.70 0.05 -19.40
N MET A 31 12.04 0.06 -19.42
CA MET A 31 12.89 0.24 -20.60
C MET A 31 13.92 -0.89 -20.76
N ALA A 32 13.61 -2.09 -20.28
CA ALA A 32 14.56 -3.20 -20.14
C ALA A 32 15.23 -3.66 -21.45
N SER A 33 14.63 -3.37 -22.62
CA SER A 33 15.14 -3.79 -23.94
C SER A 33 15.60 -2.62 -24.82
N GLY A 34 15.89 -1.45 -24.23
CA GLY A 34 16.20 -0.23 -24.99
C GLY A 34 15.00 0.39 -25.70
N SER A 35 13.80 -0.16 -25.47
CA SER A 35 12.52 0.33 -25.97
C SER A 35 11.47 0.35 -24.86
N PRO A 36 10.48 1.27 -24.91
CA PRO A 36 9.43 1.32 -23.92
C PRO A 36 8.63 0.02 -23.87
N GLN A 37 8.50 -0.53 -22.67
CA GLN A 37 7.66 -1.69 -22.39
C GLN A 37 6.56 -1.29 -21.41
N VAL A 38 5.33 -1.54 -21.82
CA VAL A 38 4.13 -1.28 -21.01
C VAL A 38 3.32 -2.55 -20.93
N SER A 39 3.08 -3.02 -19.71
CA SER A 39 2.16 -4.12 -19.44
C SER A 39 1.20 -3.72 -18.33
N TYR A 40 0.13 -4.48 -18.17
CA TYR A 40 -0.88 -4.20 -17.17
C TYR A 40 -1.55 -5.45 -16.65
N LEU A 41 -2.08 -5.34 -15.43
CA LEU A 41 -2.94 -6.32 -14.79
C LEU A 41 -4.20 -5.62 -14.31
N ARG A 42 -5.37 -6.15 -14.67
CA ARG A 42 -6.65 -5.64 -14.14
C ARG A 42 -6.83 -6.17 -12.73
N LEU A 43 -6.92 -5.25 -11.77
CA LEU A 43 -7.14 -5.56 -10.36
C LEU A 43 -8.30 -4.70 -9.86
N PRO A 44 -9.28 -5.24 -9.13
CA PRO A 44 -10.34 -4.44 -8.54
C PRO A 44 -9.82 -3.43 -7.51
N HIS A 45 -9.63 -2.19 -7.93
CA HIS A 45 -9.36 -1.05 -7.04
C HIS A 45 -8.02 -1.18 -6.32
N PRO A 46 -6.90 -1.16 -7.07
CA PRO A 46 -5.57 -1.29 -6.49
C PRO A 46 -5.19 -0.01 -5.76
N SER A 47 -5.04 -0.06 -4.43
CA SER A 47 -4.82 1.12 -3.58
C SER A 47 -3.39 1.21 -3.03
N GLY A 48 -2.81 0.09 -2.60
CA GLY A 48 -1.47 0.02 -2.01
C GLY A 48 -0.53 -0.94 -2.75
N ILE A 49 0.75 -0.57 -2.85
CA ILE A 49 1.81 -1.39 -3.47
C ILE A 49 3.04 -1.39 -2.55
N ALA A 50 3.58 -2.58 -2.27
CA ALA A 50 4.85 -2.75 -1.57
C ALA A 50 5.78 -3.70 -2.33
N PHE A 51 7.09 -3.47 -2.25
CA PHE A 51 8.10 -4.36 -2.83
C PHE A 51 8.94 -4.98 -1.70
N ASP A 52 8.88 -6.31 -1.57
CA ASP A 52 9.78 -7.10 -0.73
C ASP A 52 11.04 -7.42 -1.54
N ALA A 53 12.08 -6.62 -1.34
CA ALA A 53 13.35 -6.78 -2.05
C ALA A 53 14.09 -8.07 -1.68
N ALA A 54 13.88 -8.61 -0.48
CA ALA A 54 14.54 -9.84 -0.04
C ALA A 54 13.97 -11.07 -0.76
N ARG A 55 12.68 -11.03 -1.10
CA ARG A 55 11.99 -12.10 -1.83
C ARG A 55 11.80 -11.83 -3.32
N GLY A 56 12.06 -10.61 -3.79
CA GLY A 56 11.76 -10.20 -5.15
C GLY A 56 10.25 -10.21 -5.44
N GLU A 57 9.44 -9.85 -4.45
CA GLU A 57 7.98 -9.91 -4.51
C GLU A 57 7.37 -8.52 -4.53
N VAL A 58 6.33 -8.35 -5.34
CA VAL A 58 5.47 -7.16 -5.34
C VAL A 58 4.14 -7.55 -4.73
N HIS A 59 3.73 -6.84 -3.69
CA HIS A 59 2.43 -6.99 -3.07
C HIS A 59 1.50 -5.87 -3.48
N VAL A 60 0.25 -6.20 -3.82
CA VAL A 60 -0.74 -5.22 -4.26
C VAL A 60 -2.06 -5.46 -3.54
N ALA A 61 -2.54 -4.44 -2.84
CA ALA A 61 -3.85 -4.45 -2.20
C ALA A 61 -4.94 -4.14 -3.23
N SER A 62 -5.96 -4.99 -3.31
CA SER A 62 -7.13 -4.88 -4.17
C SER A 62 -8.36 -4.81 -3.28
N THR A 63 -8.90 -3.61 -3.09
CA THR A 63 -9.69 -3.29 -1.88
C THR A 63 -11.20 -3.34 -2.02
N ARG A 64 -11.72 -3.55 -3.22
CA ARG A 64 -13.17 -3.82 -3.40
C ARG A 64 -13.46 -5.29 -3.11
N ASN A 65 -14.72 -5.71 -3.22
CA ASN A 65 -15.10 -7.11 -3.02
C ASN A 65 -14.77 -7.93 -4.29
N PRO A 66 -13.98 -9.02 -4.20
CA PRO A 66 -13.31 -9.55 -3.02
C PRO A 66 -12.07 -8.74 -2.60
N ASN A 67 -11.92 -8.51 -1.28
CA ASN A 67 -10.75 -7.84 -0.72
C ASN A 67 -9.58 -8.80 -0.79
N VAL A 68 -8.57 -8.49 -1.61
CA VAL A 68 -7.49 -9.41 -1.93
C VAL A 68 -6.14 -8.72 -1.82
N LEU A 69 -5.20 -9.40 -1.18
CA LEU A 69 -3.78 -9.08 -1.24
C LEU A 69 -3.11 -9.99 -2.29
N TYR A 70 -2.73 -9.41 -3.42
CA TYR A 70 -2.00 -10.12 -4.48
C TYR A 70 -0.51 -10.11 -4.18
N THR A 71 0.15 -11.21 -4.54
CA THR A 71 1.61 -11.31 -4.62
C THR A 71 1.99 -11.59 -6.06
N LEU A 72 2.87 -10.76 -6.61
CA LEU A 72 3.43 -10.91 -7.94
C LEU A 72 4.94 -11.19 -7.82
N ARG A 73 5.46 -12.04 -8.71
CA ARG A 73 6.90 -12.31 -8.84
C ARG A 73 7.31 -12.24 -10.30
N ALA A 74 8.58 -11.98 -10.56
CA ALA A 74 9.10 -12.17 -11.90
C ALA A 74 8.93 -13.65 -12.31
N ALA A 75 8.49 -13.89 -13.54
CA ALA A 75 8.46 -15.24 -14.10
C ALA A 75 9.87 -15.83 -14.14
N ASP A 76 10.03 -17.06 -13.68
CA ASP A 76 11.29 -17.79 -13.60
C ASP A 76 11.52 -18.73 -14.80
N GLY A 77 10.44 -19.10 -15.50
CA GLY A 77 10.50 -19.91 -16.70
C GLY A 77 9.18 -19.99 -17.46
N LEU A 78 9.24 -20.60 -18.64
CA LEU A 78 8.07 -21.01 -19.39
C LEU A 78 7.88 -22.51 -19.23
N LEU A 79 6.63 -22.97 -19.12
CA LEU A 79 6.33 -24.40 -19.11
C LEU A 79 6.75 -25.03 -20.45
N PRO A 80 7.43 -26.20 -20.44
CA PRO A 80 7.81 -26.87 -21.67
C PRO A 80 6.56 -27.35 -22.43
N ARG A 81 6.50 -27.03 -23.72
CA ARG A 81 5.41 -27.40 -24.63
C ARG A 81 6.01 -28.08 -25.85
N ARG A 82 5.61 -29.32 -26.12
CA ARG A 82 6.17 -30.12 -27.24
C ARG A 82 5.79 -29.57 -28.61
N ASP A 83 4.73 -28.78 -28.67
CA ASP A 83 4.20 -28.11 -29.85
C ASP A 83 4.76 -26.69 -30.06
N LEU A 84 5.58 -26.16 -29.14
CA LEU A 84 6.09 -24.80 -29.20
C LEU A 84 7.59 -24.75 -28.87
N THR A 85 8.38 -24.08 -29.72
CA THR A 85 9.75 -23.74 -29.38
C THR A 85 9.75 -22.56 -28.41
N SER A 86 10.21 -22.79 -27.17
CA SER A 86 10.37 -21.73 -26.17
C SER A 86 11.44 -20.73 -26.59
N LYS A 87 11.13 -19.43 -26.48
CA LYS A 87 12.09 -18.33 -26.73
C LYS A 87 12.67 -17.73 -25.44
N GLY A 88 12.41 -18.35 -24.28
CA GLY A 88 12.74 -17.77 -22.98
C GLY A 88 11.78 -16.65 -22.58
N ILE A 89 12.00 -16.05 -21.40
CA ILE A 89 11.24 -14.91 -20.89
C ILE A 89 12.00 -13.63 -21.25
N ALA A 90 11.31 -12.65 -21.83
CA ALA A 90 11.87 -11.33 -22.08
C ALA A 90 11.74 -10.46 -20.83
N GLY A 91 12.87 -10.17 -20.16
CA GLY A 91 12.92 -9.28 -18.99
C GLY A 91 12.22 -9.83 -17.75
N ASN A 92 11.83 -8.94 -16.84
CA ASN A 92 11.24 -9.28 -15.53
C ASN A 92 9.70 -9.18 -15.58
N VAL A 93 9.06 -10.05 -16.37
CA VAL A 93 7.59 -10.07 -16.46
C VAL A 93 7.01 -10.48 -15.11
N LEU A 94 6.25 -9.58 -14.47
CA LEU A 94 5.56 -9.88 -13.22
C LEU A 94 4.33 -10.74 -13.48
N MET A 95 4.24 -11.86 -12.78
CA MET A 95 3.14 -12.82 -12.83
C MET A 95 2.50 -12.98 -11.45
N PRO A 96 1.17 -13.17 -11.36
CA PRO A 96 0.53 -13.53 -10.11
C PRO A 96 1.12 -14.83 -9.55
N ALA A 97 1.70 -14.75 -8.36
CA ALA A 97 2.27 -15.88 -7.63
C ALA A 97 1.38 -16.32 -6.45
N GLY A 98 0.49 -15.45 -5.97
CA GLY A 98 -0.44 -15.76 -4.90
C GLY A 98 -1.52 -14.70 -4.71
N ALA A 99 -2.59 -15.09 -4.03
CA ALA A 99 -3.68 -14.22 -3.62
C ALA A 99 -4.16 -14.63 -2.23
N ARG A 100 -4.26 -13.67 -1.32
CA ARG A 100 -4.85 -13.85 0.01
C ARG A 100 -6.17 -13.10 0.07
N PHE A 101 -7.27 -13.82 0.23
CA PHE A 101 -8.60 -13.24 0.41
C PHE A 101 -8.76 -12.79 1.86
N LEU A 102 -9.18 -11.55 2.04
CA LEU A 102 -9.28 -10.89 3.34
C LEU A 102 -10.74 -10.66 3.70
N PRO A 103 -11.06 -10.59 5.00
CA PRO A 103 -12.37 -10.12 5.44
C PRO A 103 -12.71 -8.75 4.81
N GLY A 104 -13.99 -8.54 4.51
CA GLY A 104 -14.45 -7.35 3.78
C GLY A 104 -14.08 -6.03 4.47
N SER A 105 -14.15 -5.99 5.81
CA SER A 105 -13.89 -4.78 6.59
C SER A 105 -12.41 -4.43 6.74
N THR A 106 -11.47 -5.31 6.37
CA THR A 106 -10.04 -5.02 6.51
C THR A 106 -9.61 -3.85 5.62
N TYR A 107 -10.22 -3.69 4.42
CA TYR A 107 -10.06 -2.55 3.50
C TYR A 107 -8.66 -1.87 3.53
N LEU A 108 -7.71 -2.39 2.74
CA LEU A 108 -6.29 -1.99 2.80
C LEU A 108 -5.93 -0.77 1.94
N HIS A 109 -5.76 0.42 2.51
CA HIS A 109 -5.51 1.62 1.70
C HIS A 109 -4.07 1.78 1.20
N ASP A 110 -3.09 1.31 1.97
CA ASP A 110 -1.68 1.41 1.61
C ASP A 110 -0.95 0.15 2.09
N LEU A 111 0.19 -0.16 1.48
CA LEU A 111 1.06 -1.26 1.84
C LEU A 111 2.49 -0.75 1.97
N ALA A 112 3.22 -1.28 2.94
CA ALA A 112 4.65 -1.03 3.04
C ALA A 112 5.37 -2.21 3.69
N MET A 113 6.65 -2.39 3.33
CA MET A 113 7.55 -3.22 4.10
C MET A 113 8.05 -2.41 5.29
N ILE A 114 7.87 -2.93 6.51
CA ILE A 114 8.48 -2.37 7.73
C ILE A 114 9.39 -3.46 8.28
N GLY A 115 10.70 -3.23 8.16
CA GLY A 115 11.67 -4.32 8.31
C GLY A 115 11.42 -5.43 7.28
N PRO A 116 11.45 -6.72 7.66
CA PRO A 116 11.25 -7.84 6.74
C PRO A 116 9.78 -8.23 6.53
N GLU A 117 8.84 -7.51 7.15
CA GLU A 117 7.43 -7.90 7.19
C GLU A 117 6.54 -6.91 6.44
N LEU A 118 5.59 -7.47 5.69
CA LEU A 118 4.60 -6.70 4.96
C LEU A 118 3.53 -6.19 5.92
N HIS A 119 3.28 -4.89 5.85
CA HIS A 119 2.25 -4.21 6.62
C HIS A 119 1.25 -3.53 5.69
N GLY A 120 0.03 -3.38 6.17
CA GLY A 120 -1.04 -2.67 5.46
C GLY A 120 -1.84 -1.76 6.37
N SER A 121 -2.32 -0.66 5.80
CA SER A 121 -3.24 0.25 6.46
C SER A 121 -4.66 -0.29 6.37
N ALA A 122 -5.14 -0.94 7.44
CA ALA A 122 -6.48 -1.51 7.50
C ALA A 122 -7.50 -0.47 7.97
N VAL A 123 -8.07 0.26 7.02
CA VAL A 123 -8.86 1.47 7.27
C VAL A 123 -10.09 1.19 8.12
N GLY A 124 -10.84 0.14 7.78
CA GLY A 124 -12.05 -0.22 8.52
C GLY A 124 -11.77 -0.76 9.92
N GLU A 125 -10.51 -1.01 10.25
CA GLU A 125 -10.07 -1.51 11.55
C GLU A 125 -9.32 -0.45 12.38
N ASN A 126 -9.14 0.78 11.88
CA ASN A 126 -8.35 1.84 12.53
C ASN A 126 -6.94 1.38 12.95
N ALA A 127 -6.35 0.43 12.23
CA ALA A 127 -5.10 -0.22 12.62
C ALA A 127 -4.15 -0.44 11.43
N ILE A 128 -2.86 -0.53 11.73
CA ILE A 128 -1.89 -1.18 10.84
C ILE A 128 -1.92 -2.67 11.16
N VAL A 129 -2.02 -3.47 10.09
CA VAL A 129 -1.97 -4.92 10.17
C VAL A 129 -0.69 -5.44 9.54
N ALA A 130 -0.10 -6.45 10.17
CA ALA A 130 0.99 -7.22 9.60
C ALA A 130 0.44 -8.45 8.85
N PHE A 131 1.17 -8.89 7.83
CA PHE A 131 0.90 -10.09 7.06
C PHE A 131 2.06 -11.08 7.20
N PRO A 132 2.07 -11.89 8.27
CA PRO A 132 3.02 -12.99 8.40
C PRO A 132 2.96 -13.93 7.18
N ALA A 133 4.10 -14.54 6.87
CA ALA A 133 4.23 -15.47 5.74
C ALA A 133 3.25 -16.64 5.83
N LEU A 134 2.95 -17.10 7.06
CA LEU A 134 1.97 -18.14 7.35
C LEU A 134 0.87 -17.56 8.24
N GLY A 135 -0.39 -17.65 7.80
CA GLY A 135 -1.55 -17.26 8.60
C GLY A 135 -2.32 -16.04 8.09
N GLY A 136 -3.24 -15.56 8.94
CA GLY A 136 -4.06 -14.37 8.67
C GLY A 136 -3.30 -13.07 8.92
N SER A 137 -4.00 -11.94 8.75
CA SER A 137 -3.51 -10.63 9.18
C SER A 137 -3.60 -10.49 10.71
N GLN A 138 -2.73 -9.67 11.29
CA GLN A 138 -2.72 -9.36 12.71
C GLN A 138 -2.61 -7.84 12.92
N ARG A 139 -3.42 -7.25 13.81
CA ARG A 139 -3.23 -5.85 14.20
C ARG A 139 -1.96 -5.72 15.02
N VAL A 140 -1.08 -4.82 14.61
CA VAL A 140 0.23 -4.60 15.25
C VAL A 140 0.41 -3.17 15.73
N TRP A 141 -0.42 -2.25 15.26
CA TRP A 141 -0.39 -0.85 15.69
C TRP A 141 -1.74 -0.17 15.47
N TRP A 142 -2.11 0.78 16.32
CA TRP A 142 -3.28 1.66 16.20
C TRP A 142 -3.02 2.98 16.95
N PRO A 143 -3.69 4.09 16.59
CA PRO A 143 -3.51 5.36 17.29
C PRO A 143 -4.08 5.29 18.71
N SER A 144 -3.48 5.99 19.67
CA SER A 144 -3.93 5.91 21.07
C SER A 144 -5.32 6.52 21.29
N CYS A 145 -5.80 7.36 20.37
CA CYS A 145 -7.10 8.02 20.51
C CYS A 145 -8.30 7.06 20.39
N ILE A 146 -8.10 5.84 19.87
CA ILE A 146 -9.16 4.81 19.87
C ILE A 146 -9.16 3.98 21.15
N GLU A 147 -8.23 4.21 22.07
CA GLU A 147 -8.16 3.51 23.35
C GLU A 147 -9.11 4.17 24.37
N GLY A 148 -9.91 3.34 25.04
CA GLY A 148 -10.71 3.73 26.21
C GLY A 148 -10.54 2.73 27.36
N ASP A 149 -11.35 2.87 28.40
CA ASP A 149 -11.26 2.05 29.62
C ASP A 149 -11.44 0.54 29.35
N ALA A 150 -12.21 0.19 28.31
CA ALA A 150 -12.44 -1.19 27.87
C ALA A 150 -11.42 -1.71 26.84
N GLY A 151 -10.41 -0.91 26.51
CA GLY A 151 -9.45 -1.18 25.44
C GLY A 151 -9.72 -0.39 24.16
N ALA A 152 -9.02 -0.74 23.08
CA ALA A 152 -9.16 -0.09 21.78
C ALA A 152 -10.49 -0.45 21.09
N ASP A 153 -11.22 0.55 20.61
CA ASP A 153 -12.47 0.35 19.87
C ASP A 153 -12.22 0.15 18.38
N PHE A 154 -12.29 -1.11 17.94
CA PHE A 154 -12.19 -1.53 16.55
C PHE A 154 -13.56 -1.75 15.88
N GLY A 155 -14.66 -1.47 16.59
CA GLY A 155 -16.02 -1.81 16.13
C GLY A 155 -16.58 -0.89 15.05
N LEU A 156 -15.96 0.29 14.87
CA LEU A 156 -16.39 1.31 13.91
C LEU A 156 -15.18 1.90 13.18
N ASN A 157 -15.40 2.41 11.97
CA ASN A 157 -14.43 3.22 11.24
C ASN A 157 -14.38 4.64 11.84
N HIS A 158 -13.72 4.78 12.99
CA HIS A 158 -13.60 6.04 13.73
C HIS A 158 -12.74 7.06 13.00
N LEU A 159 -11.67 6.57 12.37
CA LEU A 159 -10.74 7.33 11.56
C LEU A 159 -10.26 6.44 10.40
N GLN A 160 -9.97 7.05 9.26
CA GLN A 160 -9.36 6.33 8.15
C GLN A 160 -7.85 6.46 8.25
N LEU A 161 -7.15 5.37 8.57
CA LEU A 161 -5.69 5.31 8.37
C LEU A 161 -5.41 5.21 6.87
N ASN A 162 -4.72 6.21 6.33
CA ASN A 162 -4.64 6.44 4.90
C ASN A 162 -3.33 5.95 4.29
N GLY A 163 -2.24 5.95 5.05
CA GLY A 163 -0.92 5.71 4.47
C GLY A 163 0.17 5.41 5.49
N ILE A 164 1.23 4.79 4.99
CA ILE A 164 2.37 4.33 5.79
C ILE A 164 3.65 4.98 5.25
N ALA A 165 4.28 5.82 6.06
CA ALA A 165 5.69 6.17 5.89
C ALA A 165 6.52 5.18 6.72
N ALA A 166 6.99 4.13 6.07
CA ALA A 166 7.71 3.05 6.72
C ALA A 166 9.13 3.47 7.13
N GLY A 167 9.41 3.34 8.44
CA GLY A 167 10.75 3.35 8.99
C GLY A 167 11.34 1.93 9.09
N LYS A 168 12.44 1.78 9.82
CA LYS A 168 13.05 0.46 10.07
C LYS A 168 12.20 -0.44 10.98
N SER A 169 11.32 0.17 11.78
CA SER A 169 10.43 -0.47 12.73
C SER A 169 9.09 0.27 12.78
N LEU A 170 8.08 -0.32 13.42
CA LEU A 170 6.80 0.38 13.66
C LEU A 170 7.02 1.67 14.46
N ALA A 171 7.92 1.66 15.45
CA ALA A 171 8.22 2.84 16.26
C ALA A 171 8.84 3.99 15.44
N GLU A 172 9.66 3.67 14.44
CA GLU A 172 10.29 4.63 13.54
C GLU A 172 9.40 5.01 12.33
N SER A 173 8.18 4.46 12.24
CA SER A 173 7.26 4.75 11.16
C SER A 173 6.32 5.90 11.50
N CYS A 174 5.72 6.51 10.47
CA CYS A 174 4.65 7.49 10.62
C CYS A 174 3.41 7.04 9.82
N PHE A 175 2.23 7.37 10.34
CA PHE A 175 0.97 6.94 9.73
C PHE A 175 0.05 8.14 9.53
N THR A 176 -0.54 8.27 8.35
CA THR A 176 -1.51 9.35 8.10
C THR A 176 -2.92 8.88 8.41
N ALA A 177 -3.76 9.80 8.89
CA ALA A 177 -5.17 9.51 9.08
C ALA A 177 -6.08 10.72 8.79
N SER A 178 -7.38 10.46 8.72
CA SER A 178 -8.41 11.48 8.49
C SER A 178 -8.72 12.38 9.70
N LYS A 179 -8.43 11.93 10.93
CA LYS A 179 -8.65 12.64 12.21
C LYS A 179 -7.95 11.93 13.38
N ASP A 180 -7.94 12.55 14.55
CA ASP A 180 -7.25 12.05 15.75
C ASP A 180 -8.09 11.96 17.04
N ASP A 181 -9.42 11.97 16.93
CA ASP A 181 -10.34 11.83 18.05
C ASP A 181 -11.48 10.83 17.74
N LEU A 182 -12.40 10.61 18.69
CA LEU A 182 -13.62 9.83 18.47
C LEU A 182 -14.87 10.73 18.35
N VAL A 183 -14.70 12.05 18.34
CA VAL A 183 -15.78 13.02 18.48
C VAL A 183 -16.39 13.39 17.13
N GLY A 184 -17.71 13.55 17.10
CA GLY A 184 -18.44 14.02 15.93
C GLY A 184 -18.55 12.98 14.83
N ALA A 185 -18.67 13.45 13.60
CA ALA A 185 -18.84 12.58 12.43
C ALA A 185 -17.62 11.68 12.21
N ARG A 186 -17.90 10.48 11.71
CA ARG A 186 -16.93 9.48 11.26
C ARG A 186 -16.75 9.54 9.74
N PRO A 187 -15.59 9.14 9.22
CA PRO A 187 -15.39 9.06 7.78
C PRO A 187 -16.46 8.22 7.09
N GLY A 188 -17.00 8.74 5.98
CA GLY A 188 -18.11 8.15 5.24
C GLY A 188 -19.50 8.67 5.64
N GLN A 189 -19.61 9.42 6.74
CA GLN A 189 -20.83 10.16 7.06
C GLN A 189 -20.86 11.49 6.30
N ILE A 190 -22.07 11.97 5.95
CA ILE A 190 -22.23 13.16 5.11
C ILE A 190 -21.73 14.43 5.82
N GLU A 191 -21.77 14.46 7.15
CA GLU A 191 -21.30 15.57 7.99
C GLU A 191 -19.78 15.53 8.23
N PHE A 192 -19.07 14.54 7.71
CA PHE A 192 -17.62 14.43 7.89
C PHE A 192 -16.87 15.43 7.00
N ALA A 193 -16.47 16.55 7.58
CA ALA A 193 -15.63 17.54 6.91
C ALA A 193 -14.19 17.02 6.74
N VAL A 194 -13.72 16.90 5.50
CA VAL A 194 -12.39 16.34 5.17
C VAL A 194 -11.24 17.35 5.28
N GLU A 195 -11.52 18.65 5.19
CA GLU A 195 -10.51 19.70 5.14
C GLU A 195 -9.96 20.02 6.53
N GLY A 196 -8.63 20.12 6.64
CA GLY A 196 -7.95 20.55 7.86
C GLY A 196 -8.05 19.59 9.05
N ARG A 197 -8.58 18.37 8.88
CA ARG A 197 -8.73 17.39 9.97
C ARG A 197 -7.65 16.31 9.99
N GLY A 198 -7.00 16.11 8.85
CA GLY A 198 -6.02 15.07 8.67
C GLY A 198 -4.83 15.24 9.62
N VAL A 199 -4.24 14.09 9.95
CA VAL A 199 -3.20 13.97 10.97
C VAL A 199 -2.09 13.05 10.50
N ILE A 200 -0.88 13.26 11.03
CA ILE A 200 0.21 12.31 11.01
C ILE A 200 0.42 11.83 12.45
N PHE A 201 0.36 10.52 12.67
CA PHE A 201 0.70 9.87 13.93
C PHE A 201 2.15 9.39 13.95
N SER A 202 2.78 9.50 15.12
CA SER A 202 4.04 8.82 15.42
C SER A 202 3.79 7.34 15.64
N GLY A 203 4.59 6.48 15.01
CA GLY A 203 4.57 5.06 15.28
C GLY A 203 5.01 4.70 16.68
N ALA A 204 5.97 5.44 17.26
CA ALA A 204 6.47 5.19 18.61
C ALA A 204 5.47 5.56 19.71
N THR A 205 4.93 6.78 19.65
CA THR A 205 4.07 7.30 20.75
C THR A 205 2.60 7.03 20.52
N ARG A 206 2.20 6.69 19.29
CA ARG A 206 0.79 6.56 18.84
C ARG A 206 0.00 7.87 18.93
N LEU A 207 0.70 8.99 19.16
CA LEU A 207 0.14 10.32 19.28
C LEU A 207 0.32 11.13 17.98
N PRO A 208 -0.57 12.10 17.71
CA PRO A 208 -0.43 13.04 16.61
C PRO A 208 0.86 13.88 16.70
N MET A 209 1.59 13.94 15.59
CA MET A 209 2.76 14.82 15.39
C MET A 209 2.39 16.10 14.63
N THR A 210 1.50 15.97 13.65
CA THR A 210 1.06 17.08 12.78
C THR A 210 -0.44 16.96 12.57
N ARG A 211 -1.16 18.09 12.59
CA ARG A 211 -2.60 18.20 12.34
C ARG A 211 -2.85 19.26 11.26
N GLY A 212 -4.11 19.43 10.85
CA GLY A 212 -4.47 20.47 9.89
C GLY A 212 -4.36 20.04 8.44
N LEU A 213 -4.16 18.73 8.18
CA LEU A 213 -4.00 18.20 6.84
C LEU A 213 -5.36 17.99 6.16
N THR A 214 -5.37 17.95 4.84
CA THR A 214 -6.55 17.66 4.02
C THR A 214 -6.27 16.36 3.27
N ARG A 215 -7.00 15.30 3.60
CA ARG A 215 -6.86 13.98 2.94
C ARG A 215 -5.37 13.54 2.79
N PRO A 216 -4.60 13.43 3.89
CA PRO A 216 -3.19 13.08 3.79
C PRO A 216 -3.01 11.64 3.31
N HIS A 217 -2.41 11.47 2.13
CA HIS A 217 -2.15 10.18 1.49
C HIS A 217 -0.68 10.05 1.09
N SER A 218 -0.27 8.83 0.74
CA SER A 218 1.07 8.52 0.22
C SER A 218 2.24 9.09 1.03
N PRO A 219 2.23 9.00 2.37
CA PRO A 219 3.35 9.48 3.17
C PRO A 219 4.60 8.63 2.90
N ARG A 220 5.76 9.26 2.76
CA ARG A 220 7.04 8.59 2.50
C ARG A 220 8.18 9.35 3.18
N PHE A 221 9.17 8.63 3.70
CA PHE A 221 10.44 9.24 4.05
C PHE A 221 11.28 9.43 2.79
N VAL A 222 11.77 10.65 2.58
CA VAL A 222 12.74 11.01 1.53
C VAL A 222 13.95 11.56 2.24
N SER A 223 15.01 10.75 2.33
CA SER A 223 16.13 11.00 3.25
C SER A 223 15.59 11.15 4.68
N ASP A 224 15.97 12.21 5.41
CA ASP A 224 15.53 12.46 6.78
C ASP A 224 14.20 13.24 6.88
N ALA A 225 13.55 13.54 5.75
CA ALA A 225 12.32 14.32 5.71
C ALA A 225 11.10 13.42 5.48
N LEU A 226 10.00 13.72 6.18
CA LEU A 226 8.69 13.13 5.90
C LEU A 226 7.96 13.96 4.85
N TRP A 227 7.62 13.32 3.73
CA TRP A 227 6.85 13.90 2.64
C TRP A 227 5.46 13.30 2.65
N VAL A 228 4.44 14.14 2.46
CA VAL A 228 3.04 13.73 2.44
C VAL A 228 2.33 14.44 1.31
N ALA A 229 1.56 13.70 0.51
CA ALA A 229 0.63 14.30 -0.43
C ALA A 229 -0.61 14.75 0.36
N ASN A 230 -0.83 16.06 0.38
CA ASN A 230 -1.85 16.75 1.16
C ASN A 230 -2.65 17.70 0.28
#